data_AF-A0A0R3PH81-F1
#
_entry.id   AF-A0A0R3PH81-F1
#
_cell.length_a   1.000
_cell.length_b   1.000
_cell.length_c   1.000
_cell.angle_alpha   90.00
_cell.angle_beta   90.00
_cell.angle_gamma   90.00
#
_symmetry.space_group_name_H-M   'P 1'
#
loop_
_entity.id
_entity.type
_entity.pdbx_description
1 polymer ?
#
loop_
_entity_poly.entity_id
_entity_poly.type
_entity_poly.pdbx_seq_one_letter_code
_entity_poly.pdbx_strand_id
1 'polypeptide(L)'
;MVSATFACFVVLLGVHQSRAIIARRFMFIAGTLYAFRAVTLLITQLPPGYENNNLRCREQVNLTFNLFISRVFEQGIRAGFQEKTNMLCGDMLFSGHTLGMVTSALSIAYYLPHKWRFLQWIPHLLALIGMVCMIISRTHYTIDIFIGYWLSNFIFRVYHAFCEVDIFMERRKSVLYGLWMLWVVEWLEDDIVPGK
;
A
#
# COMPACT_ATOMS: atom_id res chain seq x y z
N MET A 1 -10.44 -10.78 2.39
CA MET A 1 -9.10 -11.06 1.82
C MET A 1 -8.10 -10.01 2.30
N VAL A 2 -8.32 -8.73 1.99
CA VAL A 2 -7.50 -7.62 2.51
C VAL A 2 -7.40 -7.62 4.05
N SER A 3 -8.53 -7.76 4.74
CA SER A 3 -8.55 -7.84 6.20
C SER A 3 -7.75 -9.03 6.75
N ALA A 4 -7.77 -10.17 6.05
CA ALA A 4 -7.06 -11.36 6.46
C ALA A 4 -5.54 -11.24 6.21
N THR A 5 -5.08 -10.69 5.08
CA THR A 5 -3.65 -10.41 4.86
C THR A 5 -3.12 -9.39 5.87
N PHE A 6 -3.92 -8.36 6.17
CA PHE A 6 -3.56 -7.36 7.17
C PHE A 6 -3.52 -7.96 8.59
N ALA A 7 -4.49 -8.81 8.95
CA ALA A 7 -4.46 -9.52 10.22
C ALA A 7 -3.21 -10.41 10.36
N CYS A 8 -2.83 -11.14 9.32
CA CYS A 8 -1.58 -11.92 9.32
C CYS A 8 -0.34 -11.03 9.57
N PHE A 9 -0.32 -9.82 8.98
CA PHE A 9 0.77 -8.87 9.19
C PHE A 9 0.77 -8.32 10.63
N VAL A 10 -0.39 -7.99 11.20
CA VAL A 10 -0.50 -7.54 12.60
C VAL A 10 -0.05 -8.63 13.58
N VAL A 11 -0.38 -9.90 13.31
CA VAL A 11 0.12 -11.03 14.11
C VAL A 11 1.65 -11.11 14.05
N LEU A 12 2.26 -10.96 12.86
CA LEU A 12 3.71 -10.92 12.72
C LEU A 12 4.33 -9.77 13.53
N LEU A 13 3.75 -8.56 13.46
CA LEU A 13 4.19 -7.43 14.27
C LEU A 13 4.09 -7.71 15.77
N GLY A 14 3.07 -8.44 16.22
CA GLY A 14 2.92 -8.81 17.63
C GLY A 14 4.01 -9.75 18.14
N VAL A 15 4.49 -10.66 17.28
CA VAL A 15 5.48 -11.69 17.63
C VAL A 15 6.93 -11.21 17.44
N HIS A 16 7.17 -10.28 16.52
CA HIS A 16 8.53 -9.86 16.16
C HIS A 16 9.16 -8.90 17.20
N GLN A 17 10.42 -9.12 17.57
CA GLN A 17 11.14 -8.31 18.56
C GLN A 17 11.27 -6.83 18.11
N SER A 18 11.62 -6.61 16.83
CA SER A 18 11.77 -5.28 16.22
C SER A 18 10.45 -4.67 15.69
N ARG A 19 9.32 -4.90 16.37
CA ARG A 19 7.97 -4.50 15.89
C ARG A 19 7.83 -3.03 15.53
N ALA A 20 8.45 -2.13 16.29
CA ALA A 20 8.37 -0.69 16.05
C ALA A 20 9.10 -0.29 14.76
N ILE A 21 10.26 -0.91 14.49
CA ILE A 21 11.03 -0.69 13.27
C ILE A 21 10.24 -1.19 12.06
N ILE A 22 9.72 -2.42 12.12
CA ILE A 22 8.92 -2.99 11.02
C ILE A 22 7.66 -2.16 10.75
N ALA A 23 6.94 -1.76 11.80
CA ALA A 23 5.76 -0.91 11.65
C ALA A 23 6.10 0.44 11.02
N ARG A 24 7.22 1.06 11.41
CA ARG A 24 7.73 2.31 10.84
C ARG A 24 8.03 2.18 9.34
N ARG A 25 8.77 1.13 8.96
CA ARG A 25 9.10 0.82 7.55
C ARG A 25 7.84 0.56 6.72
N PHE A 26 6.91 -0.23 7.26
CA PHE A 26 5.63 -0.51 6.61
C PHE A 26 4.80 0.75 6.39
N MET A 27 4.67 1.61 7.42
CA MET A 27 3.93 2.87 7.31
C MET A 27 4.55 3.81 6.29
N PHE A 28 5.89 3.87 6.21
CA PHE A 28 6.57 4.67 5.20
C PHE A 28 6.29 4.15 3.78
N ILE A 29 6.51 2.86 3.53
CA ILE A 29 6.27 2.23 2.21
C ILE A 29 4.81 2.38 1.79
N ALA A 30 3.87 2.10 2.70
CA ALA A 30 2.45 2.28 2.45
C ALA A 30 2.12 3.75 2.15
N GLY A 31 2.62 4.68 2.98
CA GLY A 31 2.43 6.12 2.80
C GLY A 31 2.92 6.62 1.44
N THR A 32 4.10 6.18 1.01
CA THR A 32 4.64 6.47 -0.32
C THR A 32 3.74 5.95 -1.45
N LEU A 33 3.26 4.71 -1.35
CA LEU A 33 2.34 4.13 -2.34
C LEU A 33 1.00 4.87 -2.40
N TYR A 34 0.44 5.26 -1.24
CA TYR A 34 -0.79 6.05 -1.18
C TYR A 34 -0.59 7.50 -1.65
N ALA A 35 0.61 8.07 -1.48
CA ALA A 35 0.95 9.37 -2.06
C ALA A 35 0.99 9.29 -3.60
N PHE A 36 1.63 8.26 -4.17
CA PHE A 36 1.56 8.01 -5.61
C PHE A 36 0.12 7.82 -6.09
N ARG A 37 -0.70 7.08 -5.34
CA ARG A 37 -2.14 6.94 -5.62
C ARG A 37 -2.83 8.30 -5.71
N ALA A 38 -2.62 9.16 -4.72
CA ALA A 38 -3.25 10.47 -4.68
C ALA A 38 -2.84 11.32 -5.89
N VAL A 39 -1.54 11.34 -6.23
CA VAL A 39 -1.04 12.04 -7.42
C VAL A 39 -1.66 11.48 -8.70
N THR A 40 -1.75 10.16 -8.84
CA THR A 40 -2.38 9.55 -10.03
C THR A 40 -3.84 9.96 -10.16
N LEU A 41 -4.62 9.90 -9.08
CA LEU A 41 -6.04 10.28 -9.09
C LEU A 41 -6.28 11.77 -9.34
N LEU A 42 -5.27 12.63 -9.10
CA LEU A 42 -5.34 14.06 -9.43
C LEU A 42 -5.09 14.32 -10.91
N ILE A 43 -4.22 13.53 -11.54
CA ILE A 43 -3.79 13.73 -12.93
C ILE A 43 -4.68 12.95 -13.91
N THR A 44 -5.24 11.82 -13.49
CA THR A 44 -6.09 10.97 -14.33
C THR A 44 -7.57 11.16 -14.02
N GLN A 45 -8.39 11.00 -15.06
CA GLN A 45 -9.85 10.99 -14.95
C GLN A 45 -10.39 9.83 -15.76
N LEU A 46 -10.27 8.61 -15.24
CA LEU A 46 -10.86 7.43 -15.88
C LEU A 46 -12.31 7.21 -15.41
N PRO A 47 -13.21 6.79 -16.32
CA PRO A 47 -14.57 6.42 -15.95
C PRO A 47 -14.54 5.17 -15.07
N PRO A 48 -15.40 5.09 -14.04
CA PRO A 48 -15.43 3.94 -13.14
C PRO A 48 -15.79 2.67 -13.92
N GLY A 49 -15.20 1.53 -13.50
CA GLY A 49 -15.48 0.22 -14.12
C GLY A 49 -16.85 -0.38 -13.78
N TYR A 50 -17.69 0.31 -13.01
CA TYR A 50 -19.00 -0.19 -12.60
C TYR A 50 -20.07 0.06 -13.67
N GLU A 51 -20.88 -0.96 -13.95
CA GLU A 51 -21.94 -0.91 -14.96
C GLU A 51 -23.15 -0.05 -14.52
N ASN A 52 -23.40 0.06 -13.20
CA ASN A 52 -24.52 0.83 -12.61
C ASN A 52 -24.06 1.77 -11.48
N ASN A 53 -23.56 2.95 -11.84
CA ASN A 53 -23.06 3.95 -10.88
C ASN A 53 -24.17 4.46 -9.93
N ASN A 54 -25.37 4.71 -10.43
CA ASN A 54 -26.42 5.41 -9.67
C ASN A 54 -26.92 4.66 -8.42
N LEU A 55 -26.72 3.34 -8.34
CA LEU A 55 -27.17 2.51 -7.21
C LEU A 55 -26.12 2.34 -6.10
N ARG A 56 -24.85 2.67 -6.37
CA ARG A 56 -23.73 2.46 -5.42
C ARG A 56 -23.01 3.74 -5.07
N CYS A 57 -23.05 4.71 -5.98
CA CYS A 57 -22.37 5.99 -5.82
C CYS A 57 -23.20 6.93 -4.96
N ARG A 58 -22.53 7.61 -4.03
CA ARG A 58 -23.14 8.73 -3.33
C ARG A 58 -23.43 9.86 -4.33
N GLU A 59 -24.54 10.57 -4.14
CA GLU A 59 -24.91 11.72 -4.95
C GLU A 59 -23.83 12.81 -4.94
N GLN A 60 -23.68 13.49 -6.08
CA GLN A 60 -22.79 14.63 -6.19
C GLN A 60 -23.35 15.80 -5.38
N VAL A 61 -22.50 16.39 -4.56
CA VAL A 61 -22.83 17.48 -3.64
C VAL A 61 -21.90 18.66 -3.89
N ASN A 62 -22.39 19.88 -3.65
CA ASN A 62 -21.56 21.08 -3.76
C ASN A 62 -20.39 21.00 -2.76
N LEU A 63 -19.18 21.25 -3.25
CA LEU A 63 -17.95 21.09 -2.48
C LEU A 63 -17.80 22.23 -1.46
N THR A 64 -18.20 21.98 -0.22
CA THR A 64 -17.92 22.87 0.91
C THR A 64 -16.69 22.37 1.68
N PHE A 65 -15.82 23.27 2.14
CA PHE A 65 -14.59 22.89 2.87
C PHE A 65 -14.86 21.98 4.08
N ASN A 66 -15.88 22.30 4.88
CA ASN A 66 -16.29 21.47 6.03
C ASN A 66 -16.70 20.05 5.61
N LEU A 67 -17.40 19.93 4.48
CA LEU A 67 -17.81 18.64 3.94
C LEU A 67 -16.59 17.87 3.42
N PHE A 68 -15.67 18.53 2.71
CA PHE A 68 -14.43 17.92 2.24
C PHE A 68 -13.61 17.34 3.40
N ILE A 69 -13.37 18.12 4.46
CA ILE A 69 -12.64 17.67 5.65
C ILE A 69 -13.35 16.51 6.33
N SER A 70 -14.68 16.58 6.46
CA SER A 70 -15.47 15.47 7.02
C SER A 70 -15.30 14.17 6.21
N ARG A 71 -15.29 14.25 4.87
CA ARG A 71 -15.07 13.08 3.98
C ARG A 71 -13.66 12.52 4.10
N VAL A 72 -12.65 13.39 4.14
CA VAL A 72 -11.25 12.99 4.33
C VAL A 72 -11.09 12.28 5.68
N PHE A 73 -11.70 12.82 6.73
CA PHE A 73 -11.65 12.22 8.06
C PHE A 73 -12.39 10.89 8.14
N GLU A 74 -13.59 10.77 7.54
CA GLU A 74 -14.36 9.52 7.42
C GLU A 74 -13.54 8.43 6.72
N GLN A 75 -12.89 8.77 5.60
CA GLN A 75 -12.05 7.85 4.83
C GLN A 75 -10.76 7.48 5.60
N GLY A 76 -10.20 8.41 6.37
CA GLY A 76 -9.03 8.21 7.22
C GLY A 76 -9.30 7.23 8.37
N ILE A 77 -10.39 7.41 9.11
CA ILE A 77 -10.81 6.49 10.19
C ILE A 77 -11.03 5.08 9.65
N ARG A 78 -11.63 4.97 8.47
CA ARG A 78 -11.89 3.68 7.83
C ARG A 78 -10.66 3.09 7.15
N ALA A 79 -9.47 3.67 7.33
CA ALA A 79 -8.22 3.21 6.70
C ALA A 79 -8.37 2.97 5.18
N GLY A 80 -9.19 3.79 4.52
CA GLY A 80 -9.45 3.66 3.08
C GLY A 80 -10.55 2.66 2.69
N PHE A 81 -11.17 1.92 3.63
CA PHE A 81 -12.30 1.03 3.35
C PHE A 81 -13.61 1.81 3.17
N GLN A 82 -14.38 1.44 2.15
CA GLN A 82 -15.67 2.06 1.84
C GLN A 82 -16.83 1.08 1.98
N GLU A 83 -18.01 1.60 2.30
CA GLU A 83 -19.25 0.83 2.31
C GLU A 83 -19.69 0.45 0.89
N LYS A 84 -20.37 -0.69 0.76
CA LYS A 84 -20.82 -1.22 -0.53
C LYS A 84 -21.94 -0.40 -1.20
N THR A 85 -22.73 0.33 -0.42
CA THR A 85 -23.97 0.98 -0.87
C THR A 85 -23.85 2.50 -1.01
N ASN A 86 -22.84 3.14 -0.39
CA ASN A 86 -22.64 4.59 -0.38
C ASN A 86 -21.17 4.96 -0.63
N MET A 87 -20.57 4.35 -1.65
CA MET A 87 -19.17 4.58 -1.98
C MET A 87 -18.97 5.93 -2.68
N LEU A 88 -17.80 6.54 -2.46
CA LEU A 88 -17.38 7.67 -3.26
C LEU A 88 -16.94 7.13 -4.62
N CYS A 89 -17.69 7.46 -5.66
CA CYS A 89 -17.35 7.09 -7.02
C CYS A 89 -16.53 8.18 -7.69
N GLY A 90 -15.54 7.75 -8.44
CA GLY A 90 -14.62 8.59 -9.17
C GLY A 90 -13.59 7.72 -9.88
N ASP A 91 -12.46 8.32 -10.23
CA ASP A 91 -11.32 7.55 -10.71
C ASP A 91 -10.88 6.56 -9.61
N MET A 92 -10.66 5.32 -10.02
CA MET A 92 -10.26 4.21 -9.16
C MET A 92 -8.90 3.66 -9.58
N LEU A 93 -8.18 4.39 -10.44
CA LEU A 93 -6.84 4.05 -10.88
C LEU A 93 -5.96 3.84 -9.65
N PHE A 94 -5.24 2.71 -9.66
CA PHE A 94 -4.39 2.26 -8.58
C PHE A 94 -5.18 1.81 -7.33
N SER A 95 -5.52 0.51 -7.27
CA SER A 95 -6.40 -0.06 -6.23
C SER A 95 -5.73 -0.17 -4.85
N GLY A 96 -6.23 0.58 -3.85
CA GLY A 96 -5.73 0.53 -2.47
C GLY A 96 -5.83 -0.85 -1.80
N HIS A 97 -6.85 -1.64 -2.15
CA HIS A 97 -6.97 -3.03 -1.68
C HIS A 97 -5.79 -3.88 -2.17
N THR A 98 -5.39 -3.69 -3.43
CA THR A 98 -4.22 -4.37 -4.02
C THR A 98 -2.94 -3.93 -3.31
N LEU A 99 -2.75 -2.62 -3.09
CA LEU A 99 -1.59 -2.10 -2.36
C LEU A 99 -1.50 -2.73 -0.97
N GLY A 100 -2.58 -2.71 -0.20
CA GLY A 100 -2.61 -3.27 1.14
C GLY A 100 -2.30 -4.77 1.17
N MET A 101 -2.89 -5.55 0.26
CA MET A 101 -2.62 -7.00 0.18
C MET A 101 -1.18 -7.31 -0.24
N VAL A 102 -0.67 -6.65 -1.28
CA VAL A 102 0.68 -6.91 -1.80
C VAL A 102 1.74 -6.44 -0.82
N THR A 103 1.63 -5.23 -0.26
CA THR A 103 2.58 -4.72 0.74
C THR A 103 2.61 -5.55 2.01
N SER A 104 1.45 -5.98 2.52
CA SER A 104 1.39 -6.88 3.68
C SER A 104 2.01 -8.24 3.37
N ALA A 105 1.72 -8.84 2.22
CA ALA A 105 2.33 -10.11 1.81
C ALA A 105 3.86 -10.01 1.65
N LEU A 106 4.36 -8.96 0.99
CA LEU A 106 5.80 -8.70 0.84
C LEU A 106 6.48 -8.49 2.19
N SER A 107 5.87 -7.71 3.07
CA SER A 107 6.40 -7.46 4.41
C SER A 107 6.44 -8.75 5.23
N ILE A 108 5.39 -9.57 5.17
CA ILE A 108 5.39 -10.85 5.86
C ILE A 108 6.52 -11.73 5.33
N ALA A 109 6.69 -11.85 4.01
CA ALA A 109 7.74 -12.67 3.42
C ALA A 109 9.16 -12.21 3.77
N TYR A 110 9.38 -10.90 3.88
CA TYR A 110 10.69 -10.32 4.19
C TYR A 110 11.08 -10.48 5.67
N TYR A 111 10.15 -10.24 6.60
CA TYR A 111 10.42 -10.26 8.04
C TYR A 111 10.22 -11.64 8.70
N LEU A 112 9.85 -12.66 7.93
CA LEU A 112 9.68 -14.01 8.46
C LEU A 112 11.02 -14.68 8.73
N PRO A 113 11.21 -15.31 9.91
CA PRO A 113 12.44 -16.05 10.17
C PRO A 113 12.56 -17.27 9.24
N HIS A 114 13.78 -17.63 8.87
CA HIS A 114 14.07 -18.72 7.91
C HIS A 114 13.37 -20.04 8.25
N LYS A 115 13.21 -20.35 9.55
CA LYS A 115 12.53 -21.56 10.05
C LYS A 115 11.04 -21.63 9.66
N TRP A 116 10.39 -20.48 9.50
CA TRP A 116 8.94 -20.38 9.23
C TRP A 116 8.66 -19.92 7.80
N ARG A 117 9.66 -19.96 6.90
CA ARG A 117 9.56 -19.41 5.55
C ARG A 117 8.40 -19.98 4.73
N PHE A 118 7.97 -21.22 4.99
CA PHE A 118 6.79 -21.79 4.35
C PHE A 118 5.49 -21.03 4.63
N LEU A 119 5.36 -20.38 5.80
CA LEU A 119 4.15 -19.65 6.17
C LEU A 119 3.93 -18.40 5.30
N GLN A 120 4.97 -17.91 4.60
CA GLN A 120 4.86 -16.79 3.64
C GLN A 120 3.92 -17.11 2.46
N TRP A 121 3.72 -18.39 2.11
CA TRP A 121 2.89 -18.77 0.98
C TRP A 121 1.41 -18.44 1.22
N ILE A 122 0.94 -18.45 2.48
CA ILE A 122 -0.44 -18.14 2.83
C ILE A 122 -0.85 -16.72 2.42
N PRO A 123 -0.17 -15.64 2.89
CA PRO A 123 -0.53 -14.29 2.50
C PRO A 123 -0.30 -14.03 1.00
N HIS A 124 0.69 -14.68 0.36
CA HIS A 124 0.88 -14.57 -1.10
C HIS A 124 -0.27 -15.17 -1.89
N LEU A 125 -0.74 -16.37 -1.52
CA LEU A 125 -1.91 -17.00 -2.15
C LEU A 125 -3.16 -16.18 -1.89
N LEU A 126 -3.34 -15.67 -0.68
CA LEU A 126 -4.47 -14.82 -0.33
C LEU A 126 -4.46 -13.51 -1.14
N ALA A 127 -3.30 -12.88 -1.33
CA ALA A 127 -3.16 -11.72 -2.19
C ALA A 127 -3.43 -12.04 -3.67
N LEU A 128 -2.94 -13.18 -4.17
CA LEU A 128 -3.15 -13.64 -5.55
C LEU A 128 -4.63 -13.90 -5.83
N ILE A 129 -5.29 -14.68 -4.99
CA ILE A 129 -6.73 -14.96 -5.10
C ILE A 129 -7.50 -13.64 -5.00
N GLY A 130 -7.07 -12.70 -4.14
CA GLY A 130 -7.71 -11.40 -3.97
C GLY A 130 -7.66 -10.56 -5.24
N MET A 131 -6.49 -10.52 -5.90
CA MET A 131 -6.31 -9.84 -7.18
C MET A 131 -7.17 -10.48 -8.28
N VAL A 132 -7.19 -11.81 -8.38
CA VAL A 132 -8.03 -12.53 -9.36
C VAL A 132 -9.52 -12.26 -9.12
N CYS A 133 -9.98 -12.31 -7.88
CA CYS A 133 -11.37 -11.99 -7.52
C CYS A 133 -11.74 -10.55 -7.91
N MET A 134 -10.84 -9.58 -7.72
CA MET A 134 -11.08 -8.18 -8.09
C MET A 134 -11.19 -7.98 -9.62
N ILE A 135 -10.43 -8.76 -10.41
CA ILE A 135 -10.56 -8.76 -11.87
C ILE A 135 -11.91 -9.34 -12.28
N ILE A 136 -12.29 -10.49 -11.71
CA ILE A 136 -13.55 -11.18 -12.02
C ILE A 136 -14.76 -10.31 -11.64
N SER A 137 -14.71 -9.63 -10.49
CA SER A 137 -15.80 -8.76 -10.04
C SER A 137 -15.93 -7.48 -10.86
N ARG A 138 -15.01 -7.22 -11.81
CA ARG A 138 -14.96 -6.00 -12.64
C ARG A 138 -15.07 -4.71 -11.82
N THR A 139 -14.60 -4.75 -10.58
CA THR A 139 -14.63 -3.59 -9.67
C THR A 139 -13.49 -2.62 -9.96
N HIS A 140 -12.41 -3.13 -10.55
CA HIS A 140 -11.22 -2.39 -10.96
C HIS A 140 -10.82 -2.85 -12.36
N TYR A 141 -10.17 -1.97 -13.13
CA TYR A 141 -9.57 -2.40 -14.37
C TYR A 141 -8.38 -3.31 -14.07
N THR A 142 -8.10 -4.24 -15.00
CA THR A 142 -6.93 -5.11 -14.90
C THR A 142 -5.63 -4.31 -14.80
N ILE A 143 -5.56 -3.15 -15.46
CA ILE A 143 -4.42 -2.24 -15.41
C ILE A 143 -4.18 -1.68 -13.99
N ASP A 144 -5.25 -1.40 -13.22
CA ASP A 144 -5.13 -0.87 -11.85
C ASP A 144 -4.45 -1.88 -10.93
N ILE A 145 -4.76 -3.16 -11.14
CA ILE A 145 -4.21 -4.28 -10.37
C ILE A 145 -2.78 -4.56 -10.81
N PHE A 146 -2.49 -4.53 -12.11
CA PHE A 146 -1.15 -4.73 -12.66
C PHE A 146 -0.17 -3.65 -12.20
N ILE A 147 -0.53 -2.36 -12.37
CA ILE A 147 0.30 -1.23 -11.92
C ILE A 147 0.41 -1.26 -10.39
N GLY A 148 -0.68 -1.55 -9.67
CA GLY A 148 -0.68 -1.70 -8.21
C GLY A 148 0.33 -2.74 -7.71
N TYR A 149 0.32 -3.93 -8.33
CA TYR A 149 1.25 -5.01 -8.00
C TYR A 149 2.71 -4.62 -8.30
N TRP A 150 2.95 -4.05 -9.49
CA TRP A 150 4.30 -3.69 -9.92
C TRP A 150 4.90 -2.57 -9.06
N LEU A 151 4.15 -1.48 -8.83
CA LEU A 151 4.63 -0.37 -8.02
C LEU A 151 4.84 -0.79 -6.56
N SER A 152 3.96 -1.62 -6.00
CA SER A 152 4.15 -2.15 -4.64
C SER A 152 5.45 -2.95 -4.50
N ASN A 153 5.75 -3.82 -5.47
CA ASN A 153 7.02 -4.55 -5.50
C ASN A 153 8.21 -3.61 -5.69
N PHE A 154 8.11 -2.65 -6.60
CA PHE A 154 9.17 -1.70 -6.89
C PHE A 154 9.53 -0.87 -5.66
N ILE A 155 8.57 -0.19 -5.05
CA ILE A 155 8.81 0.66 -3.86
C ILE A 155 9.33 -0.17 -2.69
N PHE A 156 8.74 -1.35 -2.44
CA PHE A 156 9.20 -2.24 -1.37
C PHE A 156 10.65 -2.67 -1.56
N ARG A 157 11.03 -3.08 -2.78
CA ARG A 157 12.40 -3.53 -3.08
C ARG A 157 13.40 -2.39 -3.09
N VAL A 158 13.04 -1.24 -3.66
CA VAL A 158 13.90 -0.05 -3.65
C VAL A 158 14.18 0.42 -2.23
N TYR A 159 13.16 0.41 -1.36
CA TYR A 159 13.31 0.73 0.06
C TYR A 159 14.36 -0.18 0.72
N HIS A 160 14.17 -1.49 0.64
CA HIS A 160 15.04 -2.45 1.33
C HIS A 160 16.43 -2.52 0.69
N ALA A 161 16.54 -2.40 -0.63
CA ALA A 161 17.83 -2.31 -1.32
C ALA A 161 18.63 -1.08 -0.86
N PHE A 162 17.97 0.05 -0.59
CA PHE A 162 18.63 1.23 -0.05
C PHE A 162 19.07 1.05 1.42
N CYS A 163 18.29 0.30 2.20
CA CYS A 163 18.66 -0.06 3.58
C CYS A 163 19.82 -1.07 3.65
N GLU A 164 19.99 -1.94 2.65
CA GLU A 164 21.07 -2.92 2.56
C GLU A 164 22.44 -2.29 2.17
N VAL A 165 22.48 -1.04 1.69
CA VAL A 165 23.75 -0.34 1.45
C VAL A 165 24.38 0.04 2.79
N ASP A 166 25.41 -0.70 3.19
CA ASP A 166 26.01 -0.73 4.53
C ASP A 166 26.78 0.53 4.95
N ILE A 167 27.10 1.44 4.02
CA ILE A 167 27.92 2.63 4.34
C ILE A 167 27.13 3.90 4.02
N PHE A 168 26.92 4.76 5.03
CA PHE A 168 26.26 6.07 4.88
C PHE A 168 26.85 6.91 3.73
N MET A 169 28.17 6.91 3.59
CA MET A 169 28.88 7.59 2.50
C MET A 169 28.64 6.95 1.12
N GLU A 170 28.38 5.65 1.07
CA GLU A 170 28.08 4.92 -0.16
C GLU A 170 26.61 5.09 -0.56
N ARG A 171 25.71 5.20 0.43
CA ARG A 171 24.30 5.50 0.24
C ARG A 171 24.09 6.83 -0.48
N ARG A 172 24.74 7.92 -0.03
CA ARG A 172 24.66 9.25 -0.69
C ARG A 172 25.31 9.29 -2.08
N LYS A 173 26.24 8.37 -2.36
CA LYS A 173 26.86 8.22 -3.68
C LYS A 173 26.08 7.28 -4.61
N SER A 174 25.10 6.55 -4.08
CA SER A 174 24.28 5.63 -4.88
C SER A 174 23.36 6.39 -5.82
N VAL A 175 23.07 5.80 -6.98
CA VAL A 175 22.09 6.34 -7.95
C VAL A 175 20.70 6.46 -7.33
N LEU A 176 20.39 5.59 -6.36
CA LEU A 176 19.13 5.57 -5.63
C LEU A 176 18.91 6.86 -4.82
N TYR A 177 19.97 7.50 -4.32
CA TYR A 177 19.86 8.77 -3.59
C TYR A 177 19.25 9.92 -4.43
N GLY A 178 19.19 9.78 -5.76
CA GLY A 178 18.47 10.74 -6.62
C GLY A 178 16.94 10.76 -6.42
N LEU A 179 16.36 9.73 -5.79
CA LEU A 179 14.92 9.68 -5.53
C LEU A 179 14.58 10.44 -4.24
N TRP A 180 13.69 11.44 -4.33
CA TRP A 180 13.28 12.30 -3.20
C TRP A 180 12.82 11.50 -1.96
N MET A 181 12.17 10.35 -2.19
CA MET A 181 11.65 9.48 -1.15
C MET A 181 12.77 8.92 -0.27
N LEU A 182 13.93 8.64 -0.88
CA LEU A 182 15.07 8.01 -0.21
C LEU A 182 15.84 8.99 0.68
N TRP A 183 15.67 10.30 0.50
CA TRP A 183 16.15 11.29 1.47
C TRP A 183 15.45 11.14 2.83
N VAL A 184 14.14 10.86 2.80
CA VAL A 184 13.37 10.60 4.03
C VAL A 184 13.75 9.25 4.62
N VAL A 185 14.05 8.25 3.80
CA VAL A 185 14.51 6.93 4.27
C VAL A 185 15.85 7.04 5.00
N GLU A 186 16.79 7.85 4.51
CA GLU A 186 18.06 8.09 5.22
C GLU A 186 17.82 8.60 6.63
N TRP A 187 16.97 9.63 6.78
CA TRP A 187 16.59 10.16 8.09
C TRP A 187 15.84 9.13 8.96
N LEU A 188 15.00 8.29 8.35
CA LEU A 188 14.20 7.28 9.04
C LEU A 188 15.05 6.11 9.57
N GLU A 189 16.19 5.82 8.95
CA GLU A 189 17.05 4.66 9.23
C GLU A 189 18.36 5.05 9.93
N ASP A 190 18.56 6.33 10.30
CA ASP A 190 19.81 6.83 10.91
C ASP A 190 20.17 6.12 12.22
N ASP A 191 19.16 5.82 13.05
CA ASP A 191 19.32 5.13 14.34
C ASP A 191 19.30 3.59 14.25
N ILE A 192 19.15 3.00 13.05
CA ILE A 192 19.04 1.54 12.89
C ILE A 192 20.37 0.95 12.44
N VAL A 193 20.83 -0.07 13.16
CA VAL A 193 22.00 -0.87 12.75
C VAL A 193 21.69 -1.57 11.42
N PRO A 194 22.56 -1.44 10.39
CA PRO A 194 22.38 -2.12 9.11
C PRO A 194 22.16 -3.63 9.27
N GLY A 195 21.29 -4.21 8.44
CA GLY A 195 21.00 -5.65 8.44
C GLY A 195 19.96 -6.17 9.45
N LYS A 196 19.18 -5.28 10.10
CA LYS A 196 18.04 -5.64 10.98
C LYS A 196 16.70 -5.12 10.47
#